data_AF-A0A3D9BDS3-F1
#
_entry.id   AF-A0A3D9BDS3-F1
#
_cell.length_a   1.000
_cell.length_b   1.000
_cell.length_c   1.000
_cell.angle_alpha   90.00
_cell.angle_beta   90.00
_cell.angle_gamma   90.00
#
_symmetry.space_group_name_H-M   'P 1'
#
loop_
_entity.id
_entity.type
_entity.pdbx_description
1 polymer ?
#
loop_
_entity_poly.entity_id
_entity_poly.type
_entity_poly.pdbx_seq_one_letter_code
_entity_poly.pdbx_strand_id
1 'polypeptide(L)'
;MEWKTIKIKIKKSLLNRNLKNPNIRINALDNIEKIIEKFDPEILINPLDKFKSIDKKLLKEQLSKYKKNYKLNSAESSIINEIYYLVNS
;
A
#
# COMPACT_ATOMS: atom_id res chain seq x y z
N MET A 1 -3.50 12.95 7.29
CA MET A 1 -4.49 11.90 7.00
C MET A 1 -3.96 10.62 7.63
N GLU A 2 -4.70 10.04 8.56
CA GLU A 2 -4.29 8.82 9.26
C GLU A 2 -4.22 7.61 8.33
N TRP A 3 -3.35 6.65 8.64
CA TRP A 3 -3.22 5.41 7.88
C TRP A 3 -4.54 4.62 7.81
N LYS A 4 -5.29 4.59 8.93
CA LYS A 4 -6.63 3.99 8.99
C LYS A 4 -7.58 4.60 7.95
N THR A 5 -7.53 5.92 7.75
CA THR A 5 -8.35 6.62 6.76
C THR A 5 -7.92 6.28 5.33
N ILE A 6 -6.61 6.20 5.07
CA ILE A 6 -6.06 5.73 3.79
C ILE A 6 -6.60 4.33 3.47
N LYS A 7 -6.49 3.38 4.42
CA LYS A 7 -6.99 2.02 4.25
C LYS A 7 -8.49 1.99 3.94
N ILE A 8 -9.31 2.73 4.69
CA ILE A 8 -10.76 2.77 4.47
C ILE A 8 -11.09 3.30 3.07
N LYS A 9 -10.44 4.39 2.64
CA LYS A 9 -10.66 4.97 1.30
C LYS A 9 -10.28 3.98 0.19
N ILE A 10 -9.13 3.32 0.32
CA ILE A 10 -8.70 2.29 -0.64
C ILE A 10 -9.67 1.11 -0.65
N LYS A 11 -10.05 0.56 0.51
CA LYS A 11 -11.01 -0.56 0.59
C LYS A 11 -12.35 -0.20 -0.05
N LYS A 12 -12.89 1.00 0.21
CA LYS A 12 -14.12 1.48 -0.45
C LYS A 12 -13.96 1.59 -1.97
N SER A 13 -12.86 2.16 -2.43
CA SER A 13 -12.53 2.24 -3.87
C SER A 13 -12.48 0.84 -4.51
N LEU A 14 -11.82 -0.13 -3.86
CA LEU A 14 -11.70 -1.49 -4.38
C LEU A 14 -13.04 -2.22 -4.45
N LEU A 15 -13.91 -2.04 -3.44
CA LEU A 15 -15.24 -2.65 -3.40
C LEU A 15 -16.19 -2.05 -4.44
N ASN A 16 -16.02 -0.77 -4.77
CA ASN A 16 -16.85 -0.08 -5.76
C ASN A 16 -16.39 -0.33 -7.21
N ARG A 17 -15.23 -0.96 -7.42
CA ARG A 17 -14.77 -1.34 -8.76
C ARG A 17 -15.43 -2.65 -9.19
N ASN A 18 -15.74 -2.77 -10.48
CA ASN A 18 -16.26 -4.01 -11.06
C ASN A 18 -15.16 -5.08 -11.23
N LEU A 19 -14.51 -5.45 -10.12
CA LEU A 19 -13.45 -6.45 -10.08
C LEU A 19 -14.06 -7.84 -9.93
N LYS A 20 -13.53 -8.81 -10.69
CA LYS A 20 -13.92 -10.23 -10.56
C LYS A 20 -13.80 -10.76 -9.11
N ASN A 21 -12.80 -10.29 -8.37
CA ASN A 21 -12.65 -10.58 -6.95
C ASN A 21 -11.89 -9.44 -6.23
N PRO A 22 -12.58 -8.52 -5.54
CA PRO A 22 -11.93 -7.41 -4.84
C PRO A 22 -11.10 -7.86 -3.63
N ASN A 23 -11.40 -9.03 -3.04
CA ASN A 23 -10.73 -9.53 -1.84
C ASN A 23 -9.23 -9.79 -2.08
N ILE A 24 -8.81 -10.11 -3.31
CA ILE A 24 -7.39 -10.27 -3.66
C ILE A 24 -6.61 -8.98 -3.35
N ARG A 25 -7.15 -7.82 -3.73
CA ARG A 25 -6.50 -6.52 -3.49
C ARG A 25 -6.66 -6.05 -2.05
N ILE A 26 -7.78 -6.35 -1.41
CA ILE A 26 -7.98 -6.06 0.02
C ILE A 26 -6.95 -6.82 0.87
N ASN A 27 -6.74 -8.11 0.58
CA ASN A 27 -5.71 -8.90 1.26
C ASN A 27 -4.30 -8.37 0.95
N ALA A 28 -4.05 -7.92 -0.28
CA ALA A 28 -2.78 -7.29 -0.63
C ALA A 28 -2.55 -5.99 0.17
N LEU A 29 -3.60 -5.21 0.45
CA LEU A 29 -3.48 -4.01 1.30
C LEU A 29 -3.11 -4.36 2.73
N ASP A 30 -3.76 -5.36 3.32
CA ASP A 30 -3.43 -5.81 4.68
C ASP A 30 -2.02 -6.44 4.74
N ASN A 31 -1.54 -7.06 3.64
CA ASN A 31 -0.16 -7.54 3.55
C ASN A 31 0.86 -6.41 3.42
N ILE A 32 0.57 -5.37 2.63
CA ILE A 32 1.45 -4.20 2.49
C ILE A 32 1.62 -3.50 3.83
N GLU A 33 0.54 -3.33 4.61
CA GLU A 33 0.64 -2.80 5.97
C GLU A 33 1.63 -3.58 6.84
N LYS A 34 1.48 -4.90 6.91
CA LYS A 34 2.39 -5.77 7.69
C LYS A 34 3.83 -5.70 7.22
N ILE A 35 4.06 -5.45 5.92
CA ILE A 35 5.41 -5.27 5.38
C ILE A 35 5.95 -3.90 5.79
N ILE A 36 5.13 -2.85 5.72
CA ILE A 36 5.49 -1.50 6.17
C ILE A 36 5.83 -1.49 7.66
N GLU A 37 5.06 -2.17 8.52
CA GLU A 37 5.36 -2.31 9.95
C GLU A 37 6.78 -2.84 10.22
N LYS A 38 7.27 -3.72 9.35
CA LYS A 38 8.62 -4.31 9.45
C LYS A 38 9.70 -3.45 8.80
N PHE A 39 9.32 -2.66 7.80
CA PHE A 39 10.24 -1.83 7.03
C PHE A 39 10.50 -0.49 7.72
N ASP A 40 9.45 0.30 7.92
CA ASP A 40 9.49 1.57 8.63
C ASP A 40 8.09 1.83 9.23
N PRO A 41 7.85 1.51 10.51
CA PRO A 41 6.55 1.73 11.15
C PRO A 41 6.16 3.21 11.24
N GLU A 42 7.13 4.14 11.13
CA GLU A 42 6.84 5.58 11.08
C GLU A 42 5.97 5.96 9.88
N ILE A 43 5.98 5.15 8.80
CA ILE A 43 5.07 5.33 7.66
C ILE A 43 3.61 5.18 8.09
N LEU A 44 3.29 4.36 9.09
CA LEU A 44 1.93 4.20 9.56
C LEU A 44 1.50 5.32 10.53
N ILE A 45 2.48 5.92 11.22
CA ILE A 45 2.28 7.05 12.14
C ILE A 45 2.10 8.34 11.34
N ASN A 46 2.99 8.62 10.39
CA ASN A 46 3.01 9.85 9.59
C ASN A 46 2.94 9.55 8.08
N PRO A 47 1.86 8.89 7.60
CA PRO A 47 1.82 8.35 6.25
C PRO A 47 1.91 9.41 5.15
N LEU A 48 1.30 10.58 5.34
CA LEU A 48 1.32 11.62 4.30
C LEU A 48 2.75 12.08 4.02
N ASP A 49 3.47 12.49 5.06
CA ASP A 49 4.82 13.01 4.90
C ASP A 49 5.76 11.91 4.41
N LYS A 50 5.64 10.71 4.98
CA LYS A 50 6.48 9.57 4.60
C LYS A 50 6.26 9.13 3.16
N PHE A 51 5.01 8.90 2.72
CA PHE A 51 4.74 8.51 1.33
C PHE A 51 5.08 9.61 0.32
N LYS A 52 5.01 10.89 0.70
CA LYS A 52 5.44 11.99 -0.18
C LYS A 52 6.97 12.15 -0.24
N SER A 53 7.67 11.81 0.83
CA SER A 53 9.14 11.93 0.91
C SER A 53 9.90 10.79 0.22
N ILE A 54 9.26 9.65 0.02
CA ILE A 54 9.88 8.47 -0.60
C ILE A 54 9.39 8.35 -2.05
N ASP A 55 10.30 8.07 -2.99
CA ASP A 55 9.91 7.75 -4.35
C ASP A 55 9.12 6.41 -4.40
N LYS A 56 8.05 6.37 -5.19
CA LYS A 56 7.18 5.20 -5.31
C LYS A 56 7.91 3.95 -5.78
N LYS A 57 8.83 4.09 -6.75
CA LYS A 57 9.59 2.95 -7.30
C LYS A 57 10.57 2.45 -6.24
N LEU A 58 11.28 3.36 -5.58
CA LEU A 58 12.17 3.02 -4.48
C LEU A 58 11.45 2.30 -3.34
N LEU A 59 10.26 2.79 -2.94
CA LEU A 59 9.47 2.13 -1.90
C LEU A 59 9.11 0.70 -2.31
N LYS A 60 8.68 0.49 -3.56
CA LYS A 60 8.36 -0.87 -4.06
C LYS A 60 9.57 -1.80 -3.99
N GLU A 61 10.75 -1.32 -4.37
CA GLU A 61 12.00 -2.07 -4.30
C GLU A 61 12.41 -2.37 -2.85
N GLN A 62 12.20 -1.44 -1.92
CA GLN A 62 12.49 -1.68 -0.50
C GLN A 62 11.53 -2.68 0.12
N LEU A 63 10.22 -2.52 -0.09
CA LEU A 63 9.20 -3.43 0.45
C LEU A 63 9.34 -4.85 -0.13
N SER A 64 9.80 -4.99 -1.38
CA SER A 64 10.00 -6.32 -1.98
C SER A 64 11.04 -7.15 -1.24
N LYS A 65 12.05 -6.52 -0.61
CA LYS A 65 13.10 -7.20 0.19
C LYS A 65 12.56 -7.93 1.42
N TYR A 66 11.37 -7.57 1.90
CA TYR A 66 10.71 -8.21 3.04
C TYR A 66 9.86 -9.42 2.63
N LYS A 67 9.84 -9.77 1.35
CA LYS A 67 9.15 -10.96 0.83
C LYS A 67 10.14 -12.09 0.58
N LYS A 68 9.68 -13.32 0.81
CA LYS A 68 10.48 -14.55 0.57
C LYS A 68 11.07 -14.65 -0.83
N ASN A 69 10.35 -14.15 -1.84
CA ASN A 69 10.75 -14.19 -3.25
C ASN A 69 11.30 -12.85 -3.76
N TYR A 70 11.58 -11.89 -2.87
CA TYR A 70 12.11 -10.56 -3.19
C TYR A 70 11.26 -9.75 -4.19
N LYS A 71 9.98 -10.11 -4.38
CA LYS A 71 9.12 -9.56 -5.43
C LYS A 71 7.69 -9.32 -4.94
N LEU A 72 7.22 -8.09 -5.09
CA LEU A 72 5.81 -7.75 -4.91
C LEU A 72 4.98 -8.39 -6.02
N ASN A 73 3.84 -8.97 -5.67
CA ASN A 73 2.90 -9.45 -6.68
C ASN A 73 2.13 -8.26 -7.31
N SER A 74 1.39 -8.54 -8.39
CA SER A 74 0.66 -7.50 -9.12
C SER A 74 -0.39 -6.78 -8.28
N ALA A 75 -1.04 -7.47 -7.33
CA ALA A 75 -2.02 -6.87 -6.44
C ALA A 75 -1.36 -5.92 -5.44
N GLU A 76 -0.25 -6.32 -4.83
CA GLU A 76 0.54 -5.50 -3.90
C GLU A 76 1.10 -4.25 -4.58
N SER A 77 1.67 -4.41 -5.78
CA SER A 77 2.15 -3.26 -6.58
C SER A 77 1.02 -2.29 -6.95
N SER A 78 -0.17 -2.83 -7.25
CA SER A 78 -1.38 -2.03 -7.50
C SER A 78 -1.83 -1.27 -6.26
N ILE A 79 -1.75 -1.87 -5.07
CA ILE A 79 -2.09 -1.17 -3.82
C ILE A 79 -1.14 -0.01 -3.56
N ILE A 80 0.17 -0.20 -3.75
CA ILE A 80 1.13 0.90 -3.58
C ILE A 80 0.81 2.03 -4.57
N ASN A 81 0.42 1.72 -5.81
CA ASN A 81 -0.03 2.75 -6.75
C ASN A 81 -1.26 3.51 -6.23
N GLU A 82 -2.24 2.81 -5.66
CA GLU A 82 -3.45 3.43 -5.10
C GLU A 82 -3.15 4.31 -3.88
N ILE A 83 -2.22 3.89 -3.02
CA ILE A 83 -1.74 4.72 -1.90
C ILE A 83 -1.13 6.02 -2.45
N TYR A 84 -0.20 5.92 -3.41
CA TYR A 84 0.45 7.09 -3.99
C TYR A 84 -0.51 8.01 -4.76
N TYR A 85 -1.51 7.43 -5.43
CA TYR A 85 -2.58 8.22 -6.05
C TYR A 85 -3.35 9.01 -4.99
N LEU A 86 -3.75 8.37 -3.89
CA LEU A 86 -4.55 9.00 -2.84
C LEU A 86 -3.80 10.06 -2.03
N VAL A 87 -2.50 9.88 -1.77
CA VAL A 87 -1.72 10.86 -0.99
C VAL A 87 -1.26 12.07 -1.82
N ASN A 88 -1.28 11.96 -3.14
CA ASN A 88 -0.92 13.03 -4.08
C ASN A 88 -2.12 13.68 -4.78
N SER A 89 -3.35 13.20 -4.51
CA SER A 89 -4.60 13.78 -4.98
C SER A 89 -5.07 14.96 -4.14
#